data_AF-A0A1B8WLA3-F1
#
_entry.id   AF-A0A1B8WLA3-F1
#
_cell.length_a   1.000
_cell.length_b   1.000
_cell.length_c   1.000
_cell.angle_alpha   90.00
_cell.angle_beta   90.00
_cell.angle_gamma   90.00
#
_symmetry.space_group_name_H-M   'P 1'
#
loop_
_entity.id
_entity.type
_entity.pdbx_description
1 polymer ?
#
loop_
_entity_poly.entity_id
_entity_poly.type
_entity_poly.pdbx_seq_one_letter_code
_entity_poly.pdbx_strand_id
1 'polypeptide(L)' 'MEFSKIIERINELARKNKSVGLTDEEMAERDELRKQYLTNFKNNFRQQLETIEIVDDSDKNIKH' A
#
# COMPACT_ATOMS: atom_id res chain seq x y z
N MET A 1 -6.25 10.45 7.72
CA MET A 1 -6.73 11.69 7.08
C MET A 1 -5.75 12.35 6.11
N GLU A 2 -4.50 11.89 5.93
CA GLU A 2 -3.66 12.31 4.78
C GLU A 2 -3.42 11.18 3.78
N PHE A 3 -3.31 9.93 4.25
CA PHE A 3 -3.10 8.76 3.39
C PHE A 3 -4.27 8.47 2.43
N SER A 4 -5.51 8.64 2.89
CA SER A 4 -6.71 8.47 2.05
C SER A 4 -6.72 9.45 0.88
N LYS A 5 -6.31 10.70 1.10
CA LYS A 5 -6.23 11.73 0.06
C LYS A 5 -5.19 11.38 -1.01
N ILE A 6 -4.03 10.85 -0.60
CA ILE A 6 -2.99 10.37 -1.53
C ILE A 6 -3.54 9.24 -2.41
N ILE A 7 -4.24 8.26 -1.82
CA ILE A 7 -4.83 7.14 -2.56
C ILE A 7 -5.92 7.63 -3.53
N GLU A 8 -6.80 8.51 -3.06
CA GLU A 8 -7.86 9.11 -3.88
C GLU A 8 -7.26 9.83 -5.09
N ARG A 9 -6.21 10.63 -4.87
CA ARG A 9 -5.52 11.35 -5.94
C ARG A 9 -4.83 10.42 -6.93
N ILE A 10 -4.13 9.38 -6.44
CA ILE A 10 -3.54 8.34 -7.31
C ILE A 10 -4.63 7.68 -8.17
N ASN A 11 -5.80 7.39 -7.59
CA ASN A 11 -6.92 6.79 -8.30
C ASN A 11 -7.55 7.74 -9.32
N GLU A 12 -7.65 9.04 -9.02
CA GLU A 12 -8.06 10.07 -9.98
C GLU A 12 -7.13 10.11 -11.19
N LEU A 13 -5.82 10.21 -10.95
CA LEU A 13 -4.80 10.22 -12.00
C LEU A 13 -4.84 8.90 -12.80
N ALA A 14 -5.05 7.76 -12.15
CA ALA A 14 -5.20 6.48 -12.83
C ALA A 14 -6.46 6.43 -13.73
N ARG A 15 -7.59 6.99 -13.29
CA ARG A 15 -8.81 7.10 -14.10
C ARG A 15 -8.60 8.02 -15.29
N LYS A 16 -7.98 9.18 -15.07
CA LYS A 16 -7.65 10.14 -16.13
C LYS A 16 -6.72 9.52 -17.18
N ASN A 17 -5.69 8.81 -16.73
CA ASN A 17 -4.77 8.10 -17.63
C ASN A 17 -5.47 7.09 -18.54
N LYS A 18 -6.51 6.41 -18.02
CA LYS A 18 -7.27 5.43 -18.78
C LYS A 18 -8.23 6.05 -19.80
N SER A 19 -8.71 7.28 -19.56
CA SER A 19 -9.67 7.93 -20.45
C SER A 19 -8.98 8.80 -21.50
N VAL A 20 -8.14 9.73 -21.07
CA VAL A 20 -7.57 10.79 -21.91
C VAL A 20 -6.04 10.80 -21.92
N GLY A 21 -5.41 10.01 -21.04
CA GLY A 21 -3.96 10.04 -20.80
C GLY A 21 -3.59 11.04 -19.71
N LEU A 22 -2.33 11.00 -19.27
CA LEU A 22 -1.76 11.96 -18.33
C LEU A 22 -0.80 12.90 -19.04
N THR A 23 -0.73 14.15 -18.59
CA THR A 23 0.36 15.04 -18.96
C THR A 23 1.65 14.64 -18.21
N ASP A 24 2.79 15.13 -18.67
CA ASP A 24 4.09 14.86 -18.02
C ASP A 24 4.11 15.32 -16.56
N GLU A 25 3.46 16.45 -16.27
CA GLU A 25 3.29 16.99 -14.91
C GLU A 25 2.48 16.06 -14.02
N GLU A 26 1.37 15.53 -14.55
CA GLU A 26 0.50 14.60 -13.83
C GLU A 26 1.15 13.21 -13.65
N MET A 27 1.99 12.79 -14.60
CA MET A 27 2.83 11.61 -14.44
C MET A 27 3.83 11.79 -13.30
N ALA A 28 4.51 12.94 -13.25
CA ALA A 28 5.44 13.26 -12.16
C ALA A 28 4.71 13.31 -10.81
N GLU A 29 3.55 13.97 -10.75
CA GLU A 29 2.70 14.02 -9.54
C GLU A 29 2.32 12.60 -9.08
N ARG A 30 1.85 11.76 -10.00
CA ARG A 30 1.47 10.37 -9.70
C ARG A 30 2.65 9.57 -9.14
N ASP A 31 3.82 9.73 -9.73
CA ASP A 31 4.99 8.96 -9.34
C ASP A 31 5.52 9.38 -7.96
N GLU A 32 5.47 10.68 -7.65
CA GLU A 32 5.78 11.20 -6.31
C GLU A 32 4.79 10.69 -5.26
N LEU A 33 3.48 10.74 -5.55
CA LEU A 33 2.44 10.21 -4.68
C LEU A 33 2.60 8.70 -4.44
N ARG A 34 2.95 7.93 -5.47
CA ARG A 34 3.21 6.48 -5.34
C ARG A 34 4.43 6.21 -4.48
N LYS A 35 5.49 7.01 -4.58
CA LYS A 35 6.68 6.87 -3.75
C LYS A 35 6.37 7.12 -2.27
N GLN A 36 5.57 8.15 -1.97
CA GLN A 36 5.10 8.42 -0.61
C GLN A 36 4.23 7.27 -0.08
N TYR A 37 3.27 6.80 -0.89
CA TYR A 37 2.42 5.65 -0.53
C TYR A 37 3.25 4.40 -0.21
N LEU A 38 4.20 4.03 -1.08
CA LEU A 38 5.02 2.84 -0.90
C LEU A 38 5.92 2.93 0.33
N THR A 39 6.47 4.10 0.63
CA THR A 39 7.31 4.31 1.81
C THR A 39 6.50 4.06 3.08
N ASN A 40 5.32 4.65 3.16
CA ASN A 40 4.44 4.48 4.32
C ASN A 40 3.91 3.04 4.39
N PHE A 41 3.55 2.43 3.26
CA PHE A 41 3.09 1.05 3.19
C PHE A 41 4.18 0.08 3.65
N LYS A 42 5.43 0.23 3.19
CA LYS A 42 6.56 -0.62 3.60
C LYS A 42 6.80 -0.56 5.11
N ASN A 43 6.73 0.63 5.71
CA ASN A 43 6.91 0.79 7.16
C ASN A 43 5.78 0.09 7.94
N ASN A 44 4.53 0.27 7.52
CA ASN A 44 3.39 -0.42 8.14
C ASN A 44 3.46 -1.93 7.95
N PHE A 45 3.82 -2.39 6.74
CA PHE A 45 3.94 -3.81 6.42
C PHE A 45 5.05 -4.48 7.21
N ARG A 46 6.19 -3.80 7.43
CA ARG A 46 7.27 -4.30 8.28
C ARG A 46 6.82 -4.49 9.73
N GLN A 47 6.09 -3.52 10.30
CA GLN A 47 5.52 -3.67 11.65
C GLN A 47 4.55 -4.86 11.72
N GLN A 48 3.74 -5.06 10.67
CA GLN A 48 2.86 -6.23 10.60
C GLN A 48 3.65 -7.53 10.58
N LEU A 49 4.72 -7.63 9.77
CA LEU A 49 5.60 -8.81 9.73
C LEU A 49 6.29 -9.08 11.07
N GLU A 50 6.72 -8.05 11.79
CA GLU A 50 7.30 -8.19 13.14
C GLU A 50 6.29 -8.69 14.18
N THR A 51 4.98 -8.51 13.91
CA THR A 51 3.89 -9.03 14.75
C THR A 51 3.48 -10.46 14.34
N ILE A 52 3.97 -10.99 13.20
CA ILE A 52 3.70 -12.37 12.81
C ILE A 52 4.52 -13.29 13.71
N GLU A 53 3.85 -13.85 14.71
CA GLU A 53 4.35 -14.98 15.47
C GLU A 53 4.25 -16.25 14.62
N ILE A 54 5.36 -16.96 14.45
CA ILE A 54 5.36 -18.30 13.86
C ILE A 54 4.74 -19.22 14.90
N VAL A 55 3.42 -19.43 14.80
CA VAL A 55 2.74 -20.52 15.51
C VAL A 55 3.16 -21.83 14.84
N ASP A 56 4.17 -22.47 15.43
CA ASP A 56 4.51 -23.86 15.08
C ASP A 56 3.34 -24.74 15.53
N ASP A 57 2.66 -25.38 14.59
CA ASP A 57 1.46 -26.21 14.79
C ASP A 57 1.81 -27.55 15.51
N SER A 58 2.99 -27.61 16.13
CA SER A 58 3.57 -28.74 16.89
C SER A 58 2.86 -29.01 18.23
N ASP A 59 1.93 -28.15 18.66
CA ASP A 59 1.20 -28.31 19.92
C ASP A 59 -0.29 -28.62 19.76
N LYS A 60 -0.66 -29.33 18.70
CA LYS A 60 -1.89 -30.15 18.71
C LYS A 60 -1.66 -31.42 19.54
N ASN A 61 -1.38 -31.27 20.83
CA ASN A 61 -1.65 -32.31 21.81
C ASN A 61 -3.17 -32.42 21.97
N ILE A 62 -3.77 -33.19 21.07
CA ILE A 62 -5.14 -33.71 21.22
C ILE A 62 -5.14 -34.54 22.50
N LYS A 63 -5.62 -33.97 23.62
CA LYS A 63 -6.01 -34.75 24.79
C LYS A 63 -7.49 -35.07 24.67
N HIS A 64 -7.73 -36.38 24.56
CA HIS A 64 -9.00 -37.07 24.50
C HIS A 64 -9.81 -36.90 25.79
#